data_AF-A0A523SVL5-F1
#
_entry.id   AF-A0A523SVL5-F1
#
_cell.length_a   1.000
_cell.length_b   1.000
_cell.length_c   1.000
_cell.angle_alpha   90.00
_cell.angle_beta   90.00
_cell.angle_gamma   90.00
#
_symmetry.space_group_name_H-M   'P 1'
#
loop_
_entity.id
_entity.type
_entity.pdbx_description
1 polymer ?
#
loop_
_entity_poly.entity_id
_entity_poly.type
_entity_poly.pdbx_seq_one_letter_code
_entity_poly.pdbx_strand_id
1 'polypeptide(L)'
;MRLDGTLEDYPLSDILQLIFMGNRSGILHLYSGGDEGTVVVGEGLIKYGKTLKLSGLKAVRTILSWRRGKFVFDTEERVELGDETRINLPIQQFILGLSAEMDEFEDLMSRIGGVDRRLMLVPLAPQGKPVTLSPTQWQVVVHVGDAPTVAELQGRLSLSERDLLRVIVDLRDRGLLTIE
;
A
#
# COMPACT_ATOMS: atom_id res chain seq x y z
N MET A 1 -11.97 -9.31 27.47
CA MET A 1 -11.43 -10.40 26.61
C MET A 1 -10.08 -9.94 26.10
N ARG A 2 -9.09 -10.83 26.16
CA ARG A 2 -7.74 -10.57 25.65
C ARG A 2 -7.36 -11.66 24.66
N LEU A 3 -6.89 -11.26 23.49
CA LEU A 3 -6.41 -12.16 22.43
C LEU A 3 -5.00 -11.72 22.04
N ASP A 4 -4.03 -12.62 22.06
CA ASP A 4 -2.65 -12.32 21.72
C ASP A 4 -2.01 -13.42 20.86
N GLY A 5 -0.95 -13.07 20.16
CA GLY A 5 -0.27 -13.99 19.24
C GLY A 5 0.82 -13.30 18.42
N THR A 6 1.20 -13.93 17.31
CA THR A 6 2.21 -13.42 16.36
C THR A 6 1.61 -13.17 14.98
N LEU A 7 2.17 -12.20 14.25
CA LEU A 7 1.75 -11.87 12.88
C LEU A 7 2.23 -12.90 11.85
N GLU A 8 3.23 -13.70 12.22
CA GLU A 8 3.73 -14.84 11.47
C GLU A 8 2.69 -15.98 11.39
N ASP A 9 1.99 -16.21 12.49
CA ASP A 9 0.95 -17.25 12.57
C ASP A 9 -0.39 -16.74 12.05
N TYR A 10 -0.72 -15.47 12.35
CA TYR A 10 -2.00 -14.86 12.02
C TYR A 10 -1.79 -13.47 11.40
N PRO A 11 -1.96 -13.32 10.07
CA PRO A 11 -1.91 -12.01 9.43
C PRO A 11 -2.89 -11.02 10.05
N LEU A 12 -2.50 -9.74 10.10
CA LEU A 12 -3.34 -8.71 10.72
C LEU A 12 -4.72 -8.57 10.06
N SER A 13 -4.82 -8.80 8.75
CA SER A 13 -6.10 -8.86 8.03
C SER A 13 -7.08 -9.83 8.68
N ASP A 14 -6.58 -11.01 9.08
CA ASP A 14 -7.39 -12.11 9.60
C ASP A 14 -7.84 -11.81 11.03
N ILE A 15 -6.95 -11.20 11.83
CA ILE A 15 -7.27 -10.73 13.18
C ILE A 15 -8.36 -9.65 13.13
N LEU A 16 -8.24 -8.67 12.24
CA LEU A 16 -9.27 -7.64 12.06
C LEU A 16 -10.59 -8.24 11.58
N GLN A 17 -10.54 -9.23 10.70
CA GLN A 17 -11.73 -9.96 10.25
C GLN A 17 -12.41 -10.73 11.41
N LEU A 18 -11.64 -11.39 12.28
CA LEU A 18 -12.16 -12.07 13.47
C LEU A 18 -12.82 -11.10 14.45
N ILE A 19 -12.19 -9.96 14.71
CA ILE A 19 -12.74 -8.87 15.54
C ILE A 19 -14.06 -8.37 14.97
N PHE A 20 -14.10 -8.13 13.66
CA PHE A 20 -15.30 -7.70 12.95
C PHE A 20 -16.43 -8.73 13.05
N MET A 21 -16.14 -10.01 12.77
CA MET A 21 -17.13 -11.10 12.84
C MET A 21 -17.66 -11.30 14.27
N GLY A 22 -16.82 -11.10 15.28
CA GLY A 22 -17.21 -11.16 16.68
C GLY A 22 -17.94 -9.91 17.18
N ASN A 23 -18.16 -8.90 16.32
CA ASN A 23 -18.67 -7.57 16.66
C ASN A 23 -17.98 -6.97 17.90
N ARG A 24 -16.65 -7.12 17.97
CA ARG A 24 -15.85 -6.68 19.12
C ARG A 24 -15.34 -5.27 18.88
N SER A 25 -15.39 -4.47 19.94
CA SER A 25 -14.71 -3.18 20.03
C SER A 25 -13.54 -3.33 21.00
N GLY A 26 -12.45 -2.62 20.74
CA GLY A 26 -11.25 -2.69 21.55
C GLY A 26 -10.05 -2.06 20.89
N ILE A 27 -8.89 -2.35 21.46
CA ILE A 27 -7.60 -1.81 21.04
C ILE A 27 -6.71 -2.96 20.66
N LEU A 28 -6.10 -2.85 19.49
CA LEU A 28 -5.09 -3.77 19.02
C LEU A 28 -3.73 -3.08 19.10
N HIS A 29 -2.86 -3.62 19.95
CA HIS A 29 -1.46 -3.22 20.09
C HIS A 29 -0.57 -4.18 19.33
N LEU A 30 0.41 -3.65 18.61
CA LEU A 30 1.32 -4.42 17.76
C LEU A 30 2.76 -3.95 17.95
N TYR A 31 3.69 -4.90 17.89
CA TYR A 31 5.12 -4.65 18.02
C TYR A 31 5.86 -5.36 16.89
N SER A 32 6.53 -4.60 16.02
CA SER A 32 7.27 -5.14 14.88
C SER A 32 8.57 -4.39 14.64
N GLY A 33 9.70 -5.10 14.63
CA GLY A 33 10.98 -4.55 14.17
C GLY A 33 11.46 -3.29 14.90
N GLY A 34 11.04 -3.06 16.14
CA GLY A 34 11.36 -1.85 16.93
C GLY A 34 10.39 -0.68 16.73
N ASP A 35 9.32 -0.85 15.95
CA ASP A 35 8.17 0.03 15.91
C ASP A 35 7.01 -0.56 16.72
N GLU A 36 6.15 0.32 17.24
CA GLU A 36 4.95 -0.02 17.99
C GLU A 36 3.75 0.64 17.32
N GLY A 37 2.67 -0.12 17.19
CA GLY A 37 1.46 0.28 16.50
C GLY A 37 0.22 0.06 17.34
N THR A 38 -0.71 0.99 17.31
CA THR A 38 -2.03 0.87 17.94
C THR A 38 -3.10 1.07 16.89
N VAL A 39 -4.09 0.17 16.84
CA VAL A 39 -5.31 0.31 16.03
C VAL A 39 -6.53 0.20 16.93
N VAL A 40 -7.40 1.21 16.88
CA VAL A 40 -8.63 1.23 17.66
C VAL A 40 -9.78 0.89 16.74
N VAL A 41 -10.58 -0.09 17.16
CA VAL A 41 -11.72 -0.60 16.40
C VAL A 41 -12.96 -0.59 17.26
N GLY A 42 -14.09 -0.32 16.63
CA GLY A 42 -15.38 -0.43 17.29
C GLY A 42 -16.53 -0.27 16.31
N GLU A 43 -17.64 -0.94 16.59
CA GLU A 43 -18.85 -0.91 15.74
C GLU A 43 -18.57 -1.34 14.29
N GLY A 44 -17.62 -2.28 14.10
CA GLY A 44 -17.19 -2.73 12.77
C GLY A 44 -16.32 -1.72 11.99
N LEU A 45 -15.90 -0.64 12.63
CA LEU A 45 -15.14 0.46 12.02
C LEU A 45 -13.73 0.54 12.63
N ILE A 46 -12.77 0.92 11.80
CA ILE A 46 -11.48 1.41 12.26
C ILE A 46 -11.68 2.86 12.67
N LYS A 47 -11.45 3.15 13.95
CA LYS A 47 -11.67 4.45 14.56
C LYS A 47 -10.39 5.27 14.68
N TYR A 48 -9.24 4.60 14.81
CA TYR A 48 -7.95 5.26 14.97
C TYR A 48 -6.78 4.33 14.63
N GLY A 49 -5.64 4.91 14.28
CA GLY A 49 -4.37 4.21 14.12
C GLY A 49 -3.17 5.10 14.43
N LYS A 50 -2.13 4.52 15.00
CA LYS A 50 -0.89 5.21 15.38
C LYS A 50 0.30 4.28 15.29
N THR A 51 1.43 4.79 14.82
CA THR A 51 2.76 4.20 15.06
C THR A 51 3.66 5.22 15.77
N LEU A 52 4.93 4.89 16.00
CA LEU A 52 5.87 5.87 16.55
C LEU A 52 6.01 7.14 15.69
N LYS A 53 5.76 7.05 14.38
CA LYS A 53 5.99 8.14 13.41
C LYS A 53 4.74 8.64 12.71
N LEU A 54 3.69 7.84 12.67
CA LEU A 54 2.50 8.09 11.85
C LEU A 54 1.24 8.06 12.70
N SER A 55 0.20 8.74 12.23
CA SER A 55 -1.15 8.66 12.81
C SER A 55 -2.21 8.59 11.72
N GLY A 56 -3.43 8.25 12.13
CA GLY A 56 -4.59 8.10 11.25
C GLY A 56 -4.41 6.96 10.24
N LEU A 57 -5.04 7.09 9.07
CA LEU A 57 -5.10 6.02 8.07
C LEU A 57 -3.72 5.57 7.57
N LYS A 58 -2.73 6.47 7.52
CA LYS A 58 -1.36 6.12 7.12
C LYS A 58 -0.72 5.15 8.11
N ALA A 59 -0.90 5.37 9.41
CA ALA A 59 -0.42 4.46 10.44
C ALA A 59 -1.08 3.09 10.32
N VAL A 60 -2.41 3.04 10.17
CA VAL A 60 -3.14 1.77 10.00
C VAL A 60 -2.59 0.99 8.80
N ARG A 61 -2.42 1.64 7.64
CA ARG A 61 -1.84 1.00 6.44
C ARG A 61 -0.43 0.47 6.68
N THR A 62 0.43 1.23 7.36
CA THR A 62 1.78 0.79 7.72
C THR A 62 1.76 -0.42 8.66
N ILE A 63 0.85 -0.46 9.64
CA ILE A 63 0.73 -1.59 10.56
C ILE A 63 0.27 -2.84 9.79
N LEU A 64 -0.68 -2.72 8.86
CA LEU A 64 -1.15 -3.88 8.06
C LEU A 64 -0.11 -4.44 7.09
N SER A 65 0.94 -3.70 6.76
CA SER A 65 2.04 -4.25 5.96
C SER A 65 3.05 -5.04 6.80
N TRP A 66 2.96 -5.01 8.15
CA TRP A 66 3.83 -5.79 9.02
C TRP A 66 3.55 -7.29 8.87
N ARG A 67 4.58 -8.05 8.47
CA ARG A 67 4.52 -9.50 8.27
C ARG A 67 4.99 -10.33 9.47
N ARG A 68 5.58 -9.67 10.47
CA ARG A 68 6.20 -10.30 11.64
C ARG A 68 5.97 -9.42 12.86
N GLY A 69 5.83 -10.00 14.03
CA GLY A 69 5.67 -9.23 15.26
C GLY A 69 4.66 -9.84 16.21
N LYS A 70 4.50 -9.20 17.36
CA LYS A 70 3.50 -9.61 18.35
C LYS A 70 2.30 -8.69 18.30
N PHE A 71 1.12 -9.24 18.56
CA PHE A 71 -0.08 -8.45 18.73
C PHE A 71 -0.80 -8.81 20.03
N VAL A 72 -1.56 -7.85 20.56
CA VAL A 72 -2.47 -8.01 21.70
C VAL A 72 -3.73 -7.19 21.41
N PHE A 73 -4.88 -7.85 21.40
CA PHE A 73 -6.19 -7.23 21.36
C PHE A 73 -6.82 -7.23 22.75
N ASP A 74 -7.24 -6.05 23.21
CA ASP A 74 -7.88 -5.86 24.50
C ASP A 74 -9.23 -5.14 24.32
N THR A 75 -10.31 -5.76 24.83
CA THR A 75 -11.67 -5.21 24.78
C THR A 75 -12.06 -4.38 26.01
N GLU A 76 -11.27 -4.45 27.08
CA GLU A 76 -11.55 -3.80 28.36
C GLU A 76 -10.81 -2.47 28.50
N GLU A 77 -9.73 -2.32 27.75
CA GLU A 77 -9.00 -1.07 27.64
C GLU A 77 -9.84 0.01 26.93
N ARG A 78 -9.95 1.19 27.57
CA ARG A 78 -10.68 2.34 27.04
C ARG A 78 -9.69 3.33 26.44
N VAL A 79 -9.95 3.77 25.21
CA VAL A 79 -9.17 4.83 24.56
C VAL A 79 -9.80 6.18 24.82
N GLU A 80 -9.05 7.08 25.42
CA GLU A 80 -9.33 8.51 25.33
C GLU A 80 -8.74 9.02 24.00
N LEU A 81 -9.52 8.91 22.93
CA LEU A 81 -9.19 9.52 21.64
C LEU A 81 -9.33 11.04 21.82
N GLY A 82 -8.23 11.71 22.19
CA GLY A 82 -8.12 13.17 22.27
C GLY A 82 -8.24 13.84 20.90
N ASP A 83 -7.43 14.87 20.62
CA ASP A 83 -7.43 15.60 19.32
C ASP A 83 -6.82 14.79 18.15
N GLU A 84 -6.65 13.49 18.31
CA GLU A 84 -6.02 12.62 17.32
C GLU A 84 -6.93 12.38 16.10
N THR A 85 -6.33 12.16 14.92
CA THR A 85 -7.05 12.01 13.65
C THR A 85 -7.95 10.77 13.64
N ARG A 86 -9.24 10.98 13.86
CA ARG A 86 -10.25 9.92 13.81
C ARG A 86 -10.44 9.41 12.39
N ILE A 87 -10.64 8.10 12.32
CA ILE A 87 -10.97 7.36 11.10
C ILE A 87 -12.43 6.91 11.25
N ASN A 88 -13.15 6.85 10.14
CA ASN A 88 -14.49 6.26 10.11
C ASN A 88 -14.59 5.34 8.90
N LEU A 89 -13.80 4.26 8.93
CA LEU A 89 -13.63 3.36 7.80
C LEU A 89 -14.07 1.94 8.17
N PRO A 90 -15.04 1.34 7.46
CA PRO A 90 -15.42 -0.06 7.66
C PRO A 90 -14.24 -1.01 7.52
N ILE A 91 -14.07 -1.91 8.49
CA ILE A 91 -12.96 -2.88 8.52
C ILE A 91 -12.94 -3.69 7.21
N GLN A 92 -14.09 -4.19 6.77
CA GLN A 92 -14.21 -4.96 5.53
C GLN A 92 -13.79 -4.15 4.30
N GLN A 93 -14.25 -2.90 4.18
CA GLN A 93 -13.89 -2.03 3.06
C GLN A 93 -12.37 -1.79 3.03
N PHE A 94 -11.76 -1.62 4.21
CA PHE A 94 -10.34 -1.39 4.31
C PHE A 94 -9.51 -2.62 3.94
N ILE A 95 -9.89 -3.81 4.42
CA ILE A 95 -9.23 -5.08 4.08
C ILE A 95 -9.34 -5.35 2.57
N LEU A 96 -10.53 -5.18 1.98
CA LEU A 96 -10.75 -5.37 0.55
C LEU A 96 -9.93 -4.38 -0.28
N GLY A 97 -9.92 -3.10 0.11
CA GLY A 97 -9.13 -2.08 -0.56
C GLY A 97 -7.64 -2.37 -0.53
N LEU A 98 -7.10 -2.78 0.62
CA LEU A 98 -5.70 -3.17 0.74
C LEU A 98 -5.34 -4.41 -0.08
N SER A 99 -6.20 -5.43 -0.09
CA SER A 99 -5.99 -6.63 -0.88
C SER A 99 -5.93 -6.29 -2.37
N ALA A 100 -6.88 -5.49 -2.86
CA ALA A 100 -6.88 -5.03 -4.24
C ALA A 100 -5.65 -4.16 -4.59
N GLU A 101 -5.21 -3.29 -3.67
CA GLU A 101 -3.99 -2.49 -3.85
C GLU A 101 -2.74 -3.39 -3.97
N MET A 102 -2.68 -4.48 -3.20
CA MET A 102 -1.58 -5.45 -3.25
C MET A 102 -1.61 -6.30 -4.52
N ASP A 103 -2.79 -6.81 -4.88
CA ASP A 103 -2.98 -7.62 -6.10
C ASP A 103 -2.61 -6.82 -7.36
N GLU A 104 -3.03 -5.55 -7.42
CA GLU A 104 -2.64 -4.64 -8.50
C GLU A 104 -1.13 -4.44 -8.55
N PHE A 105 -0.50 -4.22 -7.39
CA PHE A 105 0.94 -4.03 -7.33
C PHE A 105 1.69 -5.27 -7.83
N GLU A 106 1.27 -6.47 -7.42
CA GLU A 106 1.84 -7.73 -7.87
C GLU A 106 1.64 -7.96 -9.38
N ASP A 107 0.46 -7.66 -9.93
CA ASP A 107 0.21 -7.73 -11.38
C ASP A 107 1.12 -6.78 -12.17
N LEU A 108 1.20 -5.52 -11.74
CA LEU A 108 2.06 -4.51 -12.40
C LEU A 108 3.52 -4.94 -12.38
N MET A 109 4.01 -5.41 -11.22
CA MET A 109 5.38 -5.90 -11.06
C MET A 109 5.66 -7.14 -11.91
N SER A 110 4.74 -8.10 -11.94
CA SER A 110 4.79 -9.30 -12.79
C SER A 110 4.91 -8.94 -14.26
N ARG A 111 4.07 -8.00 -14.72
CA ARG A 111 4.07 -7.53 -16.10
C ARG A 111 5.38 -6.86 -16.49
N ILE A 112 6.03 -6.15 -15.58
CA ILE A 112 7.34 -5.52 -15.84
C ILE A 112 8.46 -6.56 -15.77
N GLY A 113 8.36 -7.55 -14.88
CA GLY A 113 9.38 -8.58 -14.69
C GLY A 113 10.51 -8.18 -13.73
N GLY A 114 10.25 -7.22 -12.84
CA GLY A 114 11.19 -6.76 -11.80
C GLY A 114 11.67 -5.31 -11.98
N VAL A 115 12.23 -4.73 -10.91
CA VAL A 115 12.62 -3.30 -10.89
C VAL A 115 13.89 -2.98 -11.71
N ASP A 116 14.74 -3.99 -11.94
CA ASP A 116 16.02 -3.84 -12.64
C ASP A 116 15.91 -4.00 -14.17
N ARG A 117 14.69 -4.22 -14.67
CA ARG A 117 14.44 -4.40 -16.10
C ARG A 117 14.70 -3.11 -16.85
N ARG A 118 15.33 -3.21 -18.03
CA ARG A 118 15.70 -2.05 -18.84
C ARG A 118 14.48 -1.61 -19.65
N LEU A 119 14.06 -0.37 -19.44
CA LEU A 119 13.01 0.31 -20.16
C LEU A 119 13.63 1.02 -21.37
N MET A 120 12.99 0.90 -22.52
CA MET A 120 13.40 1.59 -23.74
C MET A 120 12.22 2.25 -24.41
N LEU A 121 12.42 3.48 -24.90
CA LEU A 121 11.42 4.14 -25.73
C LEU A 121 11.40 3.52 -27.12
N VAL A 122 10.19 3.32 -27.65
CA VAL A 122 10.01 2.88 -29.02
C VAL A 122 10.22 4.09 -29.94
N PRO A 123 11.17 4.04 -30.90
CA PRO A 123 11.52 5.20 -31.73
C PRO A 123 10.43 5.59 -32.74
N LEU A 124 9.50 4.67 -33.02
CA LEU A 124 8.38 4.87 -33.93
C LEU A 124 7.07 4.72 -33.17
N ALA A 125 6.35 5.83 -33.01
CA ALA A 125 5.02 5.80 -32.43
C ALA A 125 4.04 4.96 -33.29
N PRO A 126 3.06 4.29 -32.67
CA PRO A 126 2.00 3.60 -33.40
C PRO A 126 1.27 4.53 -34.36
N GLN A 127 0.92 4.02 -35.55
CA GLN A 127 0.20 4.81 -36.55
C GLN A 127 -1.29 4.97 -36.21
N GLY A 128 -1.92 6.03 -36.74
CA GLY A 128 -3.38 6.20 -36.76
C GLY A 128 -3.94 7.22 -35.77
N LYS A 129 -3.20 7.66 -34.74
CA LYS A 129 -3.60 8.74 -33.84
C LYS A 129 -2.38 9.53 -33.30
N PRO A 130 -2.55 10.83 -32.94
CA PRO A 130 -1.53 11.57 -32.21
C PRO A 130 -1.16 10.88 -30.90
N VAL A 131 0.11 10.91 -30.55
CA VAL A 131 0.57 10.48 -29.22
C VAL A 131 0.31 11.61 -28.23
N THR A 132 -0.70 11.42 -27.37
CA THR A 132 -0.98 12.34 -26.26
C THR A 132 -0.43 11.77 -24.96
N LEU A 133 0.36 12.56 -24.24
CA LEU A 133 0.94 12.15 -22.96
C LEU A 133 0.41 13.06 -21.83
N SER A 134 0.09 12.46 -20.69
CA SER A 134 -0.12 13.20 -19.45
C SER A 134 1.21 13.81 -18.96
N PRO A 135 1.18 14.83 -18.07
CA PRO A 135 2.41 15.37 -17.48
C PRO A 135 3.28 14.30 -16.83
N THR A 136 2.67 13.34 -16.14
CA THR A 136 3.39 12.23 -15.49
C THR A 136 4.01 11.28 -16.52
N GLN A 137 3.28 10.93 -17.58
CA GLN A 137 3.82 10.11 -18.67
C GLN A 137 4.99 10.80 -19.36
N TRP A 138 4.88 12.11 -19.60
CA TRP A 138 5.95 12.91 -20.19
C TRP A 138 7.22 12.90 -19.32
N GLN A 139 7.07 13.06 -17.99
CA GLN A 139 8.19 12.96 -17.06
C GLN A 139 8.90 11.61 -17.16
N VAL A 140 8.15 10.50 -17.16
CA VAL A 140 8.74 9.16 -17.32
C VAL A 140 9.48 9.05 -18.65
N VAL A 141 8.86 9.44 -19.77
CA VAL A 141 9.47 9.38 -21.10
C VAL A 141 10.79 10.16 -21.17
N VAL A 142 10.84 11.38 -20.64
CA VAL A 142 12.06 12.20 -20.65
C VAL A 142 13.20 11.53 -19.87
N HIS A 143 12.89 10.86 -18.76
CA HIS A 143 13.91 10.26 -17.89
C HIS A 143 14.32 8.84 -18.28
N VAL A 144 13.49 8.08 -19.00
CA VAL A 144 13.82 6.71 -19.46
C VAL A 144 15.12 6.67 -20.26
N GLY A 145 15.45 7.74 -21.01
CA GLY A 145 16.70 7.82 -21.78
C GLY A 145 17.97 7.76 -20.92
N ASP A 146 17.92 8.32 -19.71
CA ASP A 146 19.09 8.46 -18.81
C ASP A 146 18.98 7.62 -17.52
N ALA A 147 17.81 7.06 -17.24
CA ALA A 147 17.48 6.17 -16.12
C ALA A 147 16.63 5.03 -16.66
N PRO A 148 17.26 4.00 -17.23
CA PRO A 148 16.53 2.96 -17.91
C PRO A 148 15.81 1.99 -16.98
N THR A 149 16.02 1.98 -15.67
CA THR A 149 15.34 1.00 -14.77
C THR A 149 14.25 1.64 -13.91
N VAL A 150 13.32 0.82 -13.41
CA VAL A 150 12.28 1.28 -12.47
C VAL A 150 12.94 1.89 -11.23
N ALA A 151 13.96 1.22 -10.68
CA ALA A 151 14.69 1.67 -9.50
C ALA A 151 15.35 3.05 -9.70
N GLU A 152 15.98 3.29 -10.86
CA GLU A 152 16.59 4.58 -11.17
C GLU A 152 15.53 5.67 -11.37
N LEU A 153 14.40 5.35 -12.02
CA LEU A 153 13.30 6.29 -12.21
C LEU A 153 12.65 6.69 -10.87
N GLN A 154 12.47 5.75 -9.94
CA GLN A 154 11.98 6.05 -8.58
C GLN A 154 12.89 7.04 -7.86
N GLY A 155 14.21 6.91 -8.01
CA GLY A 155 15.16 7.83 -7.39
C GLY A 155 15.14 9.24 -7.97
N ARG A 156 14.58 9.43 -9.17
CA ARG A 156 14.55 10.72 -9.89
C ARG A 156 13.19 11.39 -9.86
N LEU A 157 12.12 10.60 -9.80
CA LEU A 157 10.75 11.08 -9.89
C LEU A 157 10.10 11.11 -8.51
N SER A 158 9.40 12.20 -8.19
CA SER A 158 8.55 12.30 -7.00
C SER A 158 7.23 11.52 -7.14
N LEU A 159 7.29 10.31 -7.72
CA LEU A 159 6.15 9.42 -7.92
C LEU A 159 6.20 8.28 -6.91
N SER A 160 5.03 7.81 -6.48
CA SER A 160 4.97 6.54 -5.76
C SER A 160 5.39 5.41 -6.72
N GLU A 161 5.99 4.35 -6.19
CA GLU A 161 6.37 3.18 -6.98
C GLU A 161 5.20 2.67 -7.82
N ARG A 162 4.04 2.48 -7.19
CA ARG A 162 2.83 2.00 -7.86
C ARG A 162 2.38 2.92 -9.02
N ASP A 163 2.43 4.24 -8.84
CA ASP A 163 2.04 5.16 -9.90
C ASP A 163 3.04 5.13 -11.05
N LEU A 164 4.34 4.99 -10.76
CA LEU A 164 5.37 4.79 -11.77
C LEU A 164 5.14 3.48 -12.55
N LEU A 165 4.89 2.36 -11.86
CA LEU A 165 4.60 1.07 -12.51
C LEU A 165 3.38 1.17 -13.43
N ARG A 166 2.29 1.82 -12.97
CA ARG A 166 1.09 2.07 -13.79
C ARG A 166 1.42 2.85 -15.06
N VAL A 167 2.23 3.90 -14.96
CA VAL A 167 2.64 4.71 -16.11
C VAL A 167 3.49 3.90 -17.09
N ILE A 168 4.46 3.12 -16.59
CA ILE A 168 5.32 2.27 -17.43
C ILE A 168 4.48 1.24 -18.18
N VAL A 169 3.58 0.56 -17.48
CA VAL A 169 2.68 -0.43 -18.05
C VAL A 169 1.76 0.18 -19.10
N ASP A 170 1.16 1.34 -18.83
CA ASP A 170 0.33 2.06 -19.81
C ASP A 170 1.13 2.44 -21.07
N LEU A 171 2.33 3.02 -20.90
CA LEU A 171 3.20 3.37 -22.03
C LEU A 171 3.59 2.15 -22.86
N ARG A 172 3.84 1.01 -22.22
CA ARG A 172 4.15 -0.24 -22.89
C ARG A 172 2.94 -0.80 -23.64
N ASP A 173 1.77 -0.83 -23.01
CA ASP A 173 0.55 -1.33 -23.64
C ASP A 173 0.14 -0.48 -24.85
N ARG A 174 0.50 0.81 -24.84
CA ARG A 174 0.36 1.75 -25.97
C ARG A 174 1.47 1.61 -27.02
N GLY A 175 2.45 0.74 -26.83
CA GLY A 175 3.57 0.53 -27.76
C GLY A 175 4.57 1.68 -27.82
N LEU A 176 4.64 2.52 -26.77
CA LEU A 176 5.59 3.64 -26.67
C LEU A 176 6.85 3.27 -25.89
N LEU A 177 6.80 2.18 -25.14
CA LEU A 177 7.88 1.69 -24.29
C LEU A 177 8.00 0.16 -24.40
N THR A 178 9.21 -0.37 -24.34
CA THR A 178 9.50 -1.81 -24.23
C THR A 178 10.35 -2.10 -23.00
N ILE A 179 10.35 -3.37 -22.57
CA ILE A 179 11.04 -3.84 -21.36
C ILE A 179 11.96 -5.00 -21.73
N GLU A 180 13.27 -4.84 -21.50
CA GLU A 180 14.36 -5.78 -21.82
C GLU A 180 14.95 -6.50 -20.62
#